data_AF-A0A4S1DS48-F1
#
_entry.id   AF-A0A4S1DS48-F1
#
_cell.length_a   1.000
_cell.length_b   1.000
_cell.length_c   1.000
_cell.angle_alpha   90.00
_cell.angle_beta   90.00
_cell.angle_gamma   90.00
#
_symmetry.space_group_name_H-M   'P 1'
#
loop_
_entity.id
_entity.type
_entity.pdbx_description
1 polymer ?
#
loop_
_entity_poly.entity_id
_entity_poly.type
_entity_poly.pdbx_seq_one_letter_code
_entity_poly.pdbx_strand_id
1 'polypeptide(L)'
;MKLYPFILFFAFALRPAYNIGYVAYFQLNIDYIIETYCVNKEKPELQCNGKCHLANQLAVNSIDDTEDSSFLDTIFEAFIPVYFHKNTSHFSVAQLFISVKNNWSYHNTFTTIVKDILIPPPQV
;
A
#
# COMPACT_ATOMS: atom_id res chain seq x y z
N MET A 1 -37.40 -16.16 -25.39
CA MET A 1 -36.59 -15.57 -24.30
C MET A 1 -35.29 -15.06 -24.92
N LYS A 2 -34.99 -13.76 -24.85
CA LYS A 2 -33.76 -13.24 -25.47
C LYS A 2 -32.57 -13.69 -24.61
N LEU A 3 -31.56 -14.33 -25.22
CA LEU A 3 -30.40 -14.91 -24.54
C LEU A 3 -29.32 -13.85 -24.20
N TYR A 4 -29.27 -12.75 -24.96
CA TYR A 4 -28.33 -11.64 -24.80
C TYR A 4 -28.14 -11.11 -23.35
N PRO A 5 -29.18 -10.85 -22.53
CA PRO A 5 -28.99 -10.36 -21.17
C PRO A 5 -28.24 -11.35 -20.27
N PHE A 6 -28.42 -12.66 -20.48
CA PHE A 6 -27.70 -13.68 -19.73
C PHE A 6 -26.22 -13.69 -20.11
N ILE A 7 -25.91 -13.56 -21.41
CA ILE A 7 -24.53 -13.50 -21.89
C ILE A 7 -23.81 -12.28 -21.29
N LEU A 8 -24.45 -11.11 -21.30
CA LEU A 8 -23.88 -9.89 -20.72
C LEU A 8 -23.69 -10.00 -19.21
N PHE A 9 -24.66 -10.59 -18.50
CA PHE A 9 -24.57 -10.85 -17.06
C PHE A 9 -23.40 -11.77 -16.71
N PHE A 10 -23.27 -12.91 -17.40
CA PHE A 10 -22.15 -13.82 -17.18
C PHE A 10 -20.82 -13.16 -17.51
N ALA A 11 -20.71 -12.40 -18.61
CA ALA A 11 -19.49 -11.69 -18.97
C ALA A 11 -19.04 -10.72 -17.88
N PHE A 12 -19.97 -9.97 -17.27
CA PHE A 12 -19.66 -9.07 -16.17
C PHE A 12 -19.31 -9.82 -14.87
N ALA A 13 -19.91 -10.98 -14.63
CA ALA A 13 -19.69 -11.78 -13.44
C ALA A 13 -18.34 -12.54 -13.42
N LEU A 14 -17.68 -12.75 -14.58
CA LEU A 14 -16.44 -13.52 -14.67
C LEU A 14 -15.30 -12.94 -13.80
N ARG A 15 -15.11 -11.61 -13.83
CA ARG A 15 -14.03 -10.93 -13.10
C ARG A 15 -14.18 -11.05 -11.58
N PRO A 16 -15.33 -10.71 -10.95
CA PRO A 16 -15.50 -10.91 -9.52
C PRO A 16 -15.50 -12.39 -9.13
N ALA A 17 -16.06 -13.28 -9.95
CA ALA A 17 -16.04 -14.72 -9.69
C ALA A 17 -14.61 -15.29 -9.63
N TYR A 18 -13.72 -14.84 -10.52
CA TYR A 18 -12.31 -15.23 -10.49
C TYR A 18 -11.62 -14.79 -9.19
N ASN A 19 -11.77 -13.51 -8.81
CA ASN A 19 -11.14 -12.98 -7.60
C ASN A 19 -11.66 -13.68 -6.33
N ILE A 20 -12.97 -13.89 -6.22
CA ILE A 20 -13.57 -14.62 -5.09
C ILE A 20 -13.09 -16.07 -5.07
N GLY A 21 -13.05 -16.73 -6.23
CA GLY A 21 -12.53 -18.10 -6.35
C GLY A 21 -11.07 -18.20 -5.92
N TYR A 22 -10.25 -17.21 -6.26
CA TYR A 22 -8.85 -17.16 -5.86
C TYR A 22 -8.69 -16.95 -4.35
N VAL A 23 -9.47 -16.05 -3.73
CA VAL A 23 -9.48 -15.88 -2.27
C VAL A 23 -9.94 -17.16 -1.57
N ALA A 24 -10.95 -17.85 -2.10
CA ALA A 24 -11.37 -19.15 -1.57
C ALA A 24 -10.25 -20.20 -1.66
N TYR A 25 -9.56 -20.28 -2.80
CA TYR A 25 -8.38 -21.13 -2.95
C TYR A 25 -7.29 -20.80 -1.94
N PHE A 26 -7.02 -19.51 -1.70
CA PHE A 26 -6.05 -19.06 -0.70
C PHE A 26 -6.42 -19.54 0.71
N GLN A 27 -7.68 -19.38 1.12
CA GLN A 27 -8.14 -19.77 2.46
C GLN A 27 -8.07 -21.29 2.66
N LEU A 28 -8.40 -22.07 1.63
CA LEU A 28 -8.39 -23.53 1.70
C LEU A 28 -6.97 -24.12 1.66
N ASN A 29 -5.97 -23.38 1.18
CA ASN A 29 -4.61 -23.86 0.96
C ASN A 29 -3.54 -22.97 1.63
N ILE A 30 -3.91 -22.29 2.72
CA ILE A 30 -3.03 -21.28 3.32
C ILE A 30 -1.70 -21.86 3.81
N ASP A 31 -1.70 -23.09 4.33
CA ASP A 31 -0.48 -23.78 4.79
C ASP A 31 0.51 -24.00 3.65
N TYR A 32 0.02 -24.55 2.53
CA TYR A 32 0.82 -24.74 1.30
C TYR A 32 1.35 -23.42 0.76
N ILE A 33 0.53 -22.36 0.80
CA ILE A 33 0.91 -21.04 0.29
C ILE A 33 1.99 -20.41 1.16
N ILE A 34 1.89 -20.54 2.48
CA ILE A 34 2.91 -20.05 3.42
C ILE A 34 4.23 -20.82 3.20
N GLU A 35 4.15 -22.15 3.10
CA GLU A 35 5.32 -23.00 2.90
C GLU A 35 6.00 -22.76 1.54
N THR A 36 5.25 -22.51 0.48
CA THR A 36 5.82 -22.45 -0.88
C THR A 36 6.16 -21.03 -1.31
N TYR A 37 5.29 -20.06 -1.03
CA TYR A 37 5.35 -18.74 -1.67
C TYR A 37 5.71 -17.59 -0.74
N CYS A 38 5.81 -17.80 0.57
CA CYS A 38 6.18 -16.73 1.47
C CYS A 38 7.66 -16.35 1.29
N VAL A 39 7.92 -15.09 0.93
CA VAL A 39 9.27 -14.55 0.67
C VAL A 39 10.03 -14.16 1.95
N ASN A 40 9.30 -13.84 3.03
CA ASN A 40 9.87 -13.33 4.29
C ASN A 40 9.74 -14.37 5.43
N LYS A 41 10.15 -15.63 5.19
CA LYS A 41 10.08 -16.69 6.22
C LYS A 41 11.03 -16.44 7.39
N GLU A 42 12.17 -15.81 7.13
CA GLU A 42 13.20 -15.51 8.14
C GLU A 42 12.91 -14.24 8.95
N LYS A 43 11.88 -13.47 8.56
CA LYS A 43 11.48 -12.20 9.20
C LYS A 43 10.01 -12.24 9.65
N PRO A 44 9.69 -12.99 10.73
CA PRO A 44 8.33 -13.17 11.20
C PRO A 44 7.64 -11.85 11.60
N GLU A 45 8.41 -10.83 11.97
CA GLU A 45 7.93 -9.48 12.30
C GLU A 45 7.23 -8.78 11.12
N LEU A 46 7.53 -9.18 9.88
CA LEU A 46 6.88 -8.66 8.67
C LEU A 46 5.53 -9.33 8.36
N GLN A 47 5.16 -10.36 9.13
CA GLN A 47 3.85 -11.01 9.11
C GLN A 47 3.36 -11.46 7.72
N CYS A 48 4.25 -11.94 6.84
CA CYS A 48 3.92 -12.38 5.48
C CYS A 48 2.67 -13.28 5.45
N ASN A 49 2.68 -14.44 6.12
CA ASN A 49 1.51 -15.34 6.25
C ASN A 49 0.74 -15.55 4.91
N GLY A 50 1.45 -15.66 3.79
CA GLY A 50 0.87 -15.79 2.45
C GLY A 50 0.27 -14.50 1.86
N LYS A 51 0.15 -13.40 2.63
CA LYS A 51 -0.47 -12.13 2.21
C LYS A 51 0.28 -11.44 1.08
N CYS A 52 1.62 -11.50 1.06
CA CYS A 52 2.41 -10.95 -0.04
C CYS A 52 2.12 -11.64 -1.37
N HIS A 53 1.97 -12.97 -1.35
CA HIS A 53 1.62 -13.74 -2.53
C HIS A 53 0.19 -13.43 -3.00
N LEU A 54 -0.76 -13.38 -2.05
CA LEU A 54 -2.15 -13.03 -2.33
C LEU A 54 -2.27 -11.63 -2.95
N ALA A 55 -1.57 -10.64 -2.41
CA ALA A 55 -1.55 -9.27 -2.93
C ALA A 55 -1.06 -9.24 -4.38
N ASN A 56 0.06 -9.91 -4.69
CA ASN A 56 0.60 -9.97 -6.05
C ASN A 56 -0.39 -10.60 -7.03
N GLN A 57 -1.07 -11.67 -6.65
CA GLN A 57 -1.97 -12.42 -7.53
C GLN A 57 -3.29 -11.67 -7.81
N LEU A 58 -3.73 -10.84 -6.85
CA LEU A 58 -4.88 -9.96 -7.05
C LEU A 58 -4.51 -8.68 -7.82
N ALA A 59 -3.29 -8.16 -7.62
CA ALA A 59 -2.80 -6.95 -8.31
C ALA A 59 -2.52 -7.16 -9.80
N VAL A 60 -2.11 -8.36 -10.24
CA VAL A 60 -1.94 -8.68 -11.68
C VAL A 60 -3.24 -8.48 -12.49
N ASN A 61 -4.40 -8.42 -11.82
CA ASN A 61 -5.68 -8.16 -12.46
C ASN A 61 -6.09 -6.67 -12.50
N SER A 62 -5.42 -5.78 -11.77
CA SER A 62 -5.59 -4.32 -11.88
C SER A 62 -4.67 -3.81 -12.99
N ILE A 63 -5.24 -3.14 -13.99
CA ILE A 63 -4.55 -2.77 -15.24
C ILE A 63 -3.59 -1.59 -15.06
N ASP A 64 -3.55 -0.95 -13.89
CA ASP A 64 -2.66 0.18 -13.63
C ASP A 64 -1.62 -0.14 -12.55
N ASP A 65 -0.38 -0.31 -13.00
CA ASP A 65 0.86 -0.34 -12.21
C ASP A 65 1.07 1.01 -11.49
N THR A 66 0.28 1.27 -10.45
CA THR A 66 0.61 2.31 -9.46
C THR A 66 0.95 1.63 -8.14
N GLU A 67 2.20 1.80 -7.71
CA GLU A 67 2.86 1.12 -6.59
C GLU A 67 2.21 1.36 -5.20
N ASP A 68 1.10 2.10 -5.13
CA ASP A 68 0.46 2.56 -3.88
C ASP A 68 -0.95 1.98 -3.62
N SER A 69 -1.44 1.02 -4.42
CA SER A 69 -2.80 0.48 -4.20
C SER A 69 -2.83 -0.52 -3.03
N SER A 70 -3.69 -0.27 -2.04
CA SER A 70 -3.83 -1.17 -0.90
C SER A 70 -4.68 -2.40 -1.27
N PHE A 71 -4.50 -3.53 -0.57
CA PHE A 71 -5.28 -4.76 -0.77
C PHE A 71 -6.80 -4.53 -0.67
N LEU A 72 -7.22 -3.59 0.18
CA LEU A 72 -8.63 -3.22 0.29
C LEU A 72 -9.10 -2.52 -0.99
N ASP A 73 -8.30 -1.64 -1.58
CA ASP A 73 -8.64 -0.93 -2.81
C ASP A 73 -8.84 -1.90 -3.98
N THR A 74 -8.01 -2.93 -4.11
CA THR A 74 -8.17 -3.96 -5.16
C THR A 74 -9.47 -4.76 -4.99
N ILE A 75 -9.84 -5.11 -3.75
CA ILE A 75 -11.11 -5.78 -3.48
C ILE A 75 -12.28 -4.83 -3.79
N PHE A 76 -12.22 -3.58 -3.32
CA PHE A 76 -13.25 -2.59 -3.63
C PHE A 76 -13.41 -2.35 -5.14
N GLU A 77 -12.32 -2.31 -5.89
CA GLU A 77 -12.31 -2.18 -7.35
C GLU A 77 -12.91 -3.41 -8.05
N ALA A 78 -12.70 -4.62 -7.52
CA ALA A 78 -13.29 -5.83 -8.06
C ALA A 78 -14.83 -5.90 -7.89
N PHE A 79 -15.39 -5.21 -6.90
CA PHE A 79 -16.83 -5.20 -6.60
C PHE A 79 -17.57 -3.96 -7.11
N ILE A 80 -16.87 -2.91 -7.53
CA ILE A 80 -17.48 -1.65 -7.94
C ILE A 80 -17.01 -1.29 -9.37
N PRO A 81 -17.90 -1.26 -10.38
CA PRO A 81 -17.57 -0.69 -11.68
C PRO A 81 -17.59 0.83 -11.58
N VAL A 82 -16.59 1.41 -10.91
CA VAL A 82 -16.42 2.86 -10.84
C VAL A 82 -15.15 3.21 -11.60
N TYR A 83 -15.33 4.00 -12.65
CA TYR A 83 -14.27 4.69 -13.36
C TYR A 83 -13.53 5.60 -12.36
N PHE A 84 -12.38 5.16 -11.86
CA PHE A 84 -11.53 5.99 -11.02
C PHE A 84 -10.76 6.98 -11.91
N HIS A 85 -11.25 8.22 -11.98
CA HIS A 85 -10.46 9.31 -12.55
C HIS A 85 -9.55 9.88 -11.46
N LYS A 86 -8.25 9.54 -11.52
CA LYS A 86 -7.23 10.09 -10.62
C LYS A 86 -7.04 11.58 -10.89
N ASN A 87 -7.82 12.43 -10.21
CA ASN A 87 -7.60 13.87 -10.23
C ASN A 87 -6.34 14.20 -9.43
N THR A 88 -5.24 14.49 -10.14
CA THR A 88 -4.04 15.09 -9.53
C THR A 88 -4.31 16.59 -9.31
N SER A 89 -4.95 16.94 -8.19
CA SER A 89 -5.08 18.34 -7.79
C SER A 89 -3.71 18.86 -7.32
N HIS A 90 -3.05 19.63 -8.17
CA HIS A 90 -1.87 20.40 -7.78
C HIS A 90 -2.30 21.52 -6.82
N PHE A 91 -2.11 21.32 -5.53
CA PHE A 91 -2.28 22.36 -4.52
C PHE A 91 -1.02 23.23 -4.46
N SER A 92 -1.07 24.42 -5.06
CA SER A 92 -0.02 25.42 -4.90
C SER A 92 -0.26 26.20 -3.62
N VAL A 93 0.49 25.89 -2.57
CA VAL A 93 0.56 26.73 -1.36
C VAL A 93 1.19 28.05 -1.77
N ALA A 94 0.39 29.11 -1.88
CA ALA A 94 0.94 30.45 -1.96
C ALA A 94 1.78 30.67 -0.70
N GLN A 95 3.10 30.83 -0.85
CA GLN A 95 3.99 31.16 0.25
C GLN A 95 3.59 32.52 0.82
N LEU A 96 2.79 32.50 1.89
CA LEU A 96 2.56 33.68 2.71
C LEU A 96 3.86 33.97 3.44
N PHE A 97 4.61 34.97 2.97
CA PHE A 97 5.72 35.53 3.72
C PHE A 97 5.15 36.26 4.94
N ILE A 98 5.00 35.53 6.05
CA ILE A 98 4.73 36.14 7.35
C ILE A 98 6.03 36.81 7.80
N SER A 99 6.09 38.13 7.69
CA SER A 99 7.16 38.91 8.31
C SER A 99 6.95 38.91 9.83
N VAL A 100 7.51 37.92 10.52
CA VAL A 100 7.55 37.91 11.98
C VAL A 100 8.59 38.95 12.41
N LYS A 101 8.14 40.04 13.03
CA LYS A 101 9.02 41.02 13.65
C LYS A 101 9.42 40.49 15.03
N ASN A 102 10.53 39.78 15.11
CA ASN A 102 11.00 39.20 16.36
C ASN A 102 11.59 40.31 17.22
N ASN A 103 10.97 40.64 18.35
CA ASN A 103 11.47 41.64 19.31
C ASN A 103 12.29 40.99 20.44
N TRP A 104 12.94 39.87 20.16
CA TRP A 104 13.70 39.13 21.17
C TRP A 104 15.19 39.49 21.09
N SER A 105 15.70 40.08 22.16
CA SER A 105 17.13 40.24 22.40
C SER A 105 17.61 39.09 23.26
N TYR A 106 18.46 38.23 22.71
CA TYR A 106 19.16 37.19 23.45
C TYR A 106 20.58 37.67 23.74
N HIS A 107 20.92 37.87 25.01
CA HIS A 107 22.31 37.93 25.44
C HIS A 107 22.82 36.50 25.62
N ASN A 108 23.67 36.06 24.68
CA ASN A 108 24.22 34.72 24.66
C ASN A 108 25.53 34.70 25.47
N THR A 109 25.47 34.27 26.72
CA THR A 109 26.68 34.03 27.53
C THR A 109 26.75 32.58 27.97
N PHE A 110 26.96 31.66 27.02
CA PHE A 110 27.48 30.33 27.35
C PHE A 110 28.36 29.83 26.20
N THR A 111 29.65 29.69 26.49
CA THR A 111 30.63 29.00 25.65
C THR A 111 30.89 27.63 26.26
N THR A 112 30.31 26.56 25.70
CA THR A 112 30.90 25.22 25.80
C THR A 112 30.55 24.44 24.52
N ILE A 113 31.57 24.17 23.71
CA ILE A 113 31.48 23.20 22.61
C ILE A 113 31.75 21.84 23.26
N VAL A 114 30.70 21.11 23.61
CA VAL A 114 30.81 19.67 23.86
C VAL A 114 30.63 18.99 22.50
N LYS A 115 31.76 18.58 21.91
CA LYS A 115 31.77 17.71 20.74
C LYS A 115 31.70 16.28 21.26
N ASP A 116 30.50 15.76 21.45
CA ASP A 116 30.31 14.36 21.82
C ASP A 116 30.89 13.48 20.70
N ILE A 117 31.97 12.77 21.02
CA ILE A 117 32.53 11.74 20.16
C ILE A 117 31.64 10.51 20.35
N LEU A 118 30.80 10.22 19.35
CA LEU A 118 30.03 8.99 19.26
C LEU A 118 31.01 7.81 19.14
N ILE A 119 31.22 7.08 20.23
CA ILE A 119 31.97 5.82 20.22
C ILE A 119 30.95 4.70 19.91
N PRO A 120 31.04 4.02 18.75
CA PRO A 120 30.15 2.90 18.45
C PRO A 120 30.47 1.69 19.34
N PRO A 121 29.48 0.86 19.67
CA PRO A 121 29.67 -0.29 20.54
C PRO A 121 30.59 -1.35 19.89
N PRO A 122 31.35 -2.10 20.71
CA PRO A 122 32.23 -3.14 20.21
C PRO A 122 31.41 -4.24 19.52
N GLN A 123 31.88 -4.65 18.35
CA GLN A 123 31.30 -5.77 17.60
C GLN A 123 31.85 -7.06 18.22
N VAL A 124 30.95 -7.94 18.65
CA VAL A 124 31.24 -9.32 19.07
C VAL A 124 31.36 -10.21 17.86
#